data_AF-A0A183TB09-F1
#
_entry.id   AF-A0A183TB09-F1
#
_cell.length_a   1.000
_cell.length_b   1.000
_cell.length_c   1.000
_cell.angle_alpha   90.00
_cell.angle_beta   90.00
_cell.angle_gamma   90.00
#
_symmetry.space_group_name_H-M   'P 1'
#
loop_
_entity.id
_entity.type
_entity.pdbx_description
1 polymer ?
#
loop_
_entity_poly.entity_id
_entity_poly.type
_entity_poly.pdbx_seq_one_letter_code
_entity_poly.pdbx_strand_id
1 'polypeptide(L)'
;MIADYVLGVALAELRRIRESGLRSNSRVVEIWCKDVEPKSHKLGQEKWVILEQVFVAALDVGNGEVAKVARKRFIAILKAQGQIKEAVDELNNFMADTEAWGELADLYLQQGDFKHAAFCVEEMMLASPHNHLLHQRLAEVHCVPFQF
;
A
#
# COMPACT_ATOMS: atom_id res chain seq x y z
N MET A 1 -13.98 18.47 20.15
CA MET A 1 -14.45 19.73 19.51
C MET A 1 -13.34 20.41 18.69
N ILE A 2 -12.26 20.93 19.29
CA ILE A 2 -11.20 21.62 18.50
C ILE A 2 -10.49 20.66 17.51
N ALA A 3 -10.15 19.45 17.94
CA ALA A 3 -9.43 18.50 17.09
C ALA A 3 -10.25 17.99 15.89
N ASP A 4 -11.56 17.81 16.04
CA ASP A 4 -12.44 17.38 14.93
C ASP A 4 -12.73 18.54 13.97
N TYR A 5 -12.79 19.78 14.48
CA TYR A 5 -12.86 20.98 13.65
C TYR A 5 -11.62 21.13 12.76
N VAL A 6 -10.42 20.94 13.30
CA VAL A 6 -9.16 20.98 12.53
C VAL A 6 -9.14 19.90 11.44
N LEU A 7 -9.63 18.70 11.74
CA LEU A 7 -9.74 17.64 10.73
C LEU A 7 -10.71 18.04 9.61
N GLY A 8 -11.87 18.62 9.94
CA GLY A 8 -12.83 19.11 8.95
C GLY A 8 -12.25 20.19 8.02
N VAL A 9 -11.45 21.11 8.58
CA VAL A 9 -10.75 22.14 7.80
C VAL A 9 -9.70 21.52 6.87
N ALA A 10 -8.88 20.59 7.39
CA ALA A 10 -7.87 19.89 6.62
C ALA A 10 -8.47 19.11 5.43
N LEU A 11 -9.60 18.44 5.64
CA LEU A 11 -10.30 17.70 4.57
C LEU A 11 -10.88 18.64 3.50
N ALA A 12 -11.45 19.77 3.91
CA ALA A 12 -11.93 20.78 2.97
C ALA A 12 -10.78 21.38 2.14
N GLU A 13 -9.60 21.58 2.73
CA GLU A 13 -8.40 22.04 2.04
C GLU A 13 -7.89 21.01 1.03
N LEU A 14 -7.80 19.72 1.41
CA LEU A 14 -7.41 18.64 0.50
C LEU A 14 -8.37 18.52 -0.70
N ARG A 15 -9.68 18.64 -0.46
CA ARG A 15 -10.70 18.64 -1.51
C ARG A 15 -10.53 19.83 -2.45
N ARG A 16 -10.30 21.03 -1.92
CA ARG A 16 -10.00 22.22 -2.74
C ARG A 16 -8.75 22.03 -3.59
N ILE A 17 -7.68 21.47 -3.02
CA ILE A 17 -6.45 21.21 -3.77
C ILE A 17 -6.74 20.29 -4.96
N ARG A 18 -7.53 19.22 -4.74
CA ARG A 18 -7.95 18.29 -5.79
C ARG A 18 -8.77 18.96 -6.89
N GLU A 19 -9.70 19.83 -6.53
CA GLU A 19 -10.55 20.58 -7.49
C GLU A 19 -9.76 21.68 -8.23
N SER A 20 -8.74 22.26 -7.59
CA SER A 20 -7.94 23.33 -8.17
C SER A 20 -6.94 22.86 -9.23
N GLY A 21 -6.57 21.58 -9.23
CA GLY A 21 -5.52 21.03 -10.10
C GLY A 21 -4.12 21.63 -9.87
N LEU A 22 -3.93 22.45 -8.82
CA LEU A 22 -2.66 23.09 -8.51
C LEU A 22 -1.69 22.06 -7.91
N ARG A 23 -0.42 22.08 -8.36
CA ARG A 23 0.66 21.22 -7.87
C ARG A 23 1.14 21.69 -6.49
N SER A 24 0.30 21.55 -5.48
CA SER A 24 0.57 21.90 -4.07
C SER A 24 0.94 20.64 -3.26
N ASN A 25 1.77 19.77 -3.83
CA ASN A 25 2.03 18.43 -3.29
C ASN A 25 2.73 18.47 -1.93
N SER A 26 3.64 19.42 -1.71
CA SER A 26 4.28 19.63 -0.40
C SER A 26 3.27 19.95 0.70
N ARG A 27 2.22 20.72 0.36
CA ARG A 27 1.16 21.09 1.29
C ARG A 27 0.26 19.89 1.62
N VAL A 28 -0.05 19.05 0.63
CA VAL A 28 -0.83 17.81 0.83
C VAL A 28 -0.12 16.89 1.83
N VAL A 29 1.18 16.68 1.67
CA VAL A 29 1.99 15.85 2.58
C VAL A 29 2.04 16.45 3.98
N GLU A 30 2.20 17.77 4.10
CA GLU A 30 2.20 18.47 5.39
C GLU A 30 0.87 18.28 6.15
N ILE A 31 -0.25 18.54 5.48
CA ILE A 31 -1.60 18.38 6.05
C ILE A 31 -1.83 16.93 6.46
N TRP A 32 -1.37 15.98 5.62
CA TRP A 32 -1.49 14.56 5.93
C TRP A 32 -0.77 14.19 7.22
N CYS A 33 0.54 14.48 7.32
CA CYS A 33 1.35 14.11 8.48
C CYS A 33 0.86 14.81 9.76
N LYS A 34 0.42 16.06 9.67
CA LYS A 34 0.07 16.86 10.84
C LYS A 34 -1.34 16.57 11.36
N ASP A 35 -2.34 16.56 10.47
CA ASP A 35 -3.73 16.69 10.88
C ASP A 35 -4.58 15.45 10.56
N VAL A 36 -4.25 14.73 9.48
CA VAL A 36 -5.06 13.62 8.95
C VAL A 36 -4.55 12.25 9.43
N GLU A 37 -3.24 12.03 9.42
CA GLU A 37 -2.62 10.76 9.79
C GLU A 37 -3.09 10.23 11.16
N PRO A 38 -3.07 11.04 12.24
CA PRO A 38 -3.46 10.58 13.58
C PRO A 38 -4.93 10.18 13.67
N LYS A 39 -5.77 10.69 12.76
CA LYS A 39 -7.23 10.51 12.75
C LYS A 39 -7.70 9.69 11.55
N SER A 40 -6.79 8.97 10.91
CA SER A 40 -7.08 8.17 9.71
C SER A 40 -8.17 7.11 9.90
N HIS A 41 -8.45 6.71 11.14
CA HIS A 41 -9.56 5.81 11.50
C HIS A 41 -10.95 6.47 11.38
N LYS A 42 -11.06 7.79 11.39
CA LYS A 42 -12.33 8.53 11.31
C LYS A 42 -12.76 8.91 9.89
N LEU A 43 -11.92 8.67 8.89
CA LEU A 43 -12.10 9.17 7.51
C LEU A 43 -13.21 8.47 6.71
N GLY A 44 -13.73 7.33 7.19
CA GLY A 44 -14.82 6.62 6.53
C GLY A 44 -14.52 6.30 5.06
N GLN A 45 -15.47 6.62 4.17
CA GLN A 45 -15.37 6.32 2.73
C GLN A 45 -14.40 7.24 1.98
N GLU A 46 -14.17 8.47 2.45
CA GLU A 46 -13.25 9.41 1.80
C GLU A 46 -11.77 9.03 2.01
N LYS A 47 -11.50 8.10 2.93
CA LYS A 47 -10.16 7.59 3.24
C LYS A 47 -9.41 7.15 1.99
N TRP A 48 -10.10 6.52 1.04
CA TRP A 48 -9.57 6.06 -0.24
C TRP A 48 -8.94 7.19 -1.04
N VAL A 49 -9.75 8.19 -1.37
CA VAL A 49 -9.34 9.29 -2.25
C VAL A 49 -8.24 10.14 -1.61
N ILE A 50 -8.25 10.24 -0.28
CA ILE A 50 -7.21 10.97 0.46
C ILE A 50 -5.88 10.20 0.44
N LEU A 51 -5.90 8.88 0.64
CA LEU A 51 -4.69 8.06 0.60
C LEU A 51 -4.05 8.09 -0.79
N GLU A 52 -4.84 8.00 -1.84
CA GLU A 52 -4.37 8.13 -3.23
C GLU A 52 -3.74 9.52 -3.46
N GLN A 53 -4.44 10.60 -3.09
CA GLN A 53 -3.95 11.97 -3.24
C GLN A 53 -2.62 12.18 -2.49
N VAL A 54 -2.52 11.68 -1.26
CA VAL A 54 -1.32 11.78 -0.44
C VAL A 54 -0.18 10.93 -1.01
N PHE A 55 -0.50 9.75 -1.52
CA PHE A 55 0.48 8.87 -2.14
C PHE A 55 1.15 9.53 -3.35
N VAL A 56 0.34 10.03 -4.28
CA VAL A 56 0.84 10.74 -5.48
C VAL A 56 1.63 11.99 -5.07
N ALA A 57 1.12 12.78 -4.12
CA ALA A 57 1.82 13.96 -3.64
C ALA A 57 3.15 13.63 -2.95
N ALA A 58 3.21 12.54 -2.18
CA ALA A 58 4.43 12.09 -1.50
C ALA A 58 5.49 11.61 -2.50
N LEU A 59 5.09 10.90 -3.56
CA LEU A 59 5.99 10.51 -4.65
C LEU A 59 6.55 11.74 -5.37
N ASP A 60 5.71 12.72 -5.68
CA ASP A 60 6.12 13.96 -6.36
C ASP A 60 7.08 14.82 -5.52
N VAL A 61 6.95 14.77 -4.19
CA VAL A 61 7.84 15.49 -3.24
C VAL A 61 9.12 14.68 -2.96
N GLY A 62 9.17 13.41 -3.36
CA GLY A 62 10.29 12.50 -3.05
C GLY A 62 10.29 11.99 -1.60
N ASN A 63 9.16 12.10 -0.89
CA ASN A 63 9.03 11.59 0.48
C ASN A 63 8.62 10.11 0.44
N GLY A 64 9.61 9.23 0.25
CA GLY A 64 9.40 7.79 0.13
C GLY A 64 8.76 7.14 1.37
N GLU A 65 9.02 7.67 2.57
CA GLU A 65 8.46 7.13 3.82
C GLU A 65 6.94 7.34 3.89
N VAL A 66 6.49 8.58 3.63
CA VAL A 66 5.05 8.89 3.61
C VAL A 66 4.34 8.13 2.49
N ALA A 67 4.97 8.02 1.32
CA ALA A 67 4.43 7.24 0.21
C ALA A 67 4.26 5.76 0.60
N LYS A 68 5.27 5.15 1.25
CA LYS A 68 5.23 3.77 1.71
C LYS A 68 4.12 3.54 2.75
N VAL A 69 4.00 4.43 3.73
CA VAL A 69 2.96 4.35 4.78
C VAL A 69 1.55 4.49 4.18
N ALA A 70 1.34 5.47 3.30
CA ALA A 70 0.06 5.68 2.64
C ALA A 70 -0.36 4.45 1.81
N ARG A 71 0.57 3.89 1.04
CA ARG A 71 0.35 2.68 0.23
C ARG A 71 0.00 1.46 1.07
N LYS A 72 0.74 1.16 2.14
CA LYS A 72 0.43 0.02 3.03
C LYS A 72 -0.99 0.12 3.60
N ARG A 73 -1.41 1.35 3.96
CA ARG A 73 -2.78 1.60 4.44
C ARG A 73 -3.81 1.41 3.33
N PHE A 74 -3.51 1.83 2.10
CA PHE A 74 -4.37 1.63 0.93
C PHE A 74 -4.62 0.14 0.67
N ILE A 75 -3.54 -0.65 0.57
CA ILE A 75 -3.61 -2.11 0.36
C ILE A 75 -4.38 -2.81 1.50
N ALA A 76 -4.16 -2.40 2.76
CA ALA A 76 -4.88 -2.97 3.89
C ALA A 76 -6.40 -2.74 3.81
N ILE A 77 -6.83 -1.58 3.28
CA ILE A 77 -8.26 -1.32 3.09
C ILE A 77 -8.82 -2.13 1.91
N LEU A 78 -8.06 -2.28 0.81
CA LEU A 78 -8.48 -3.09 -0.36
C LEU A 78 -8.72 -4.53 0.08
N LYS A 79 -7.80 -5.06 0.88
CA LYS A 79 -7.90 -6.39 1.50
C LYS A 79 -9.13 -6.50 2.41
N ALA A 80 -9.37 -5.50 3.28
CA ALA A 80 -10.52 -5.49 4.17
C ALA A 80 -11.87 -5.41 3.43
N GLN A 81 -11.90 -4.82 2.23
CA GLN A 81 -13.07 -4.73 1.37
C GLN A 81 -13.25 -5.95 0.46
N GLY A 82 -12.30 -6.89 0.45
CA GLY A 82 -12.32 -8.06 -0.43
C GLY A 82 -11.93 -7.77 -1.87
N GLN A 83 -11.44 -6.55 -2.17
CA GLN A 83 -10.95 -6.14 -3.49
C GLN A 83 -9.51 -6.63 -3.72
N ILE A 84 -9.32 -7.95 -3.70
CA ILE A 84 -7.99 -8.56 -3.76
C ILE A 84 -7.30 -8.32 -5.10
N LYS A 85 -8.06 -8.27 -6.21
CA LYS A 85 -7.50 -8.02 -7.55
C LYS A 85 -6.83 -6.65 -7.66
N GLU A 86 -7.51 -5.62 -7.19
CA GLU A 86 -6.96 -4.25 -7.16
C GLU A 86 -5.74 -4.16 -6.25
N ALA A 87 -5.72 -4.92 -5.15
CA ALA A 87 -4.58 -4.95 -4.23
C ALA A 87 -3.35 -5.58 -4.88
N VAL A 88 -3.57 -6.64 -5.66
CA VAL A 88 -2.54 -7.30 -6.46
C VAL A 88 -2.00 -6.35 -7.53
N ASP A 89 -2.88 -5.66 -8.27
CA ASP A 89 -2.47 -4.72 -9.32
C ASP A 89 -1.62 -3.59 -8.75
N GLU A 90 -1.97 -3.05 -7.59
CA GLU A 90 -1.16 -2.00 -6.96
C GLU A 90 0.14 -2.47 -6.34
N LEU A 91 0.20 -3.72 -5.85
CA LEU A 91 1.45 -4.32 -5.42
C LEU A 91 2.39 -4.54 -6.61
N ASN A 92 1.86 -4.94 -7.78
CA ASN A 92 2.64 -5.15 -9.01
C ASN A 92 3.29 -3.88 -9.55
N ASN A 93 2.69 -2.70 -9.35
CA ASN A 93 3.27 -1.43 -9.80
C ASN A 93 4.59 -1.07 -9.08
N PHE A 94 4.91 -1.70 -7.94
CA PHE A 94 6.10 -1.42 -7.13
C PHE A 94 7.06 -2.60 -7.04
N MET A 95 7.55 -3.06 -8.20
CA MET A 95 8.46 -4.20 -8.35
C MET A 95 9.81 -4.09 -7.61
N ALA A 96 10.19 -2.92 -7.10
CA ALA A 96 11.47 -2.70 -6.42
C ALA A 96 11.45 -2.97 -4.91
N ASP A 97 10.27 -3.22 -4.30
CA ASP A 97 10.14 -3.41 -2.86
C ASP A 97 9.98 -4.90 -2.52
N THR A 98 11.02 -5.53 -1.95
CA THR A 98 11.00 -6.93 -1.51
C THR A 98 9.86 -7.21 -0.51
N GLU A 99 9.44 -6.22 0.27
CA GLU A 99 8.30 -6.37 1.19
C GLU A 99 6.97 -6.48 0.44
N ALA A 100 6.81 -5.74 -0.67
CA ALA A 100 5.62 -5.81 -1.52
C ALA A 100 5.49 -7.18 -2.19
N TRP A 101 6.59 -7.77 -2.64
CA TRP A 101 6.62 -9.14 -3.16
C TRP A 101 6.22 -10.18 -2.11
N GLY A 102 6.64 -10.00 -0.86
CA GLY A 102 6.24 -10.86 0.25
C GLY A 102 4.73 -10.81 0.50
N GLU A 103 4.15 -9.60 0.56
CA GLU A 103 2.71 -9.41 0.70
C GLU A 103 1.93 -9.99 -0.49
N LEU A 104 2.46 -9.86 -1.70
CA LEU A 104 1.86 -10.40 -2.91
C LEU A 104 1.86 -11.94 -2.92
N ALA A 105 2.98 -12.56 -2.51
CA ALA A 105 3.06 -14.01 -2.36
C ALA A 105 2.03 -14.53 -1.34
N ASP A 106 1.87 -13.86 -0.20
CA ASP A 106 0.85 -14.20 0.81
C ASP A 106 -0.58 -14.12 0.23
N LEU A 107 -0.87 -13.09 -0.57
CA LEU A 107 -2.18 -12.93 -1.21
C LEU A 107 -2.47 -14.02 -2.24
N TYR A 108 -1.47 -14.44 -3.03
CA TYR A 108 -1.64 -15.53 -3.99
C TYR A 108 -1.80 -16.88 -3.29
N LEU A 109 -1.07 -17.13 -2.19
CA LEU A 109 -1.23 -18.34 -1.39
C LEU A 109 -2.63 -18.46 -0.78
N GLN A 110 -3.20 -17.36 -0.28
CA GLN A 110 -4.58 -17.34 0.23
C GLN A 110 -5.62 -17.69 -0.84
N GLN A 111 -5.33 -17.38 -2.11
CA GLN A 111 -6.20 -17.70 -3.24
C GLN A 111 -5.96 -19.10 -3.83
N GLY A 112 -4.94 -19.83 -3.34
CA GLY A 112 -4.51 -21.10 -3.91
C GLY A 112 -3.76 -20.97 -5.24
N ASP A 113 -3.32 -19.77 -5.61
CA ASP A 113 -2.53 -19.53 -6.82
C ASP A 113 -1.04 -19.73 -6.55
N PHE A 114 -0.66 -21.00 -6.39
CA PHE A 114 0.71 -21.39 -6.05
C PHE A 114 1.74 -21.00 -7.12
N LYS A 115 1.31 -20.86 -8.39
CA LYS A 115 2.21 -20.50 -9.50
C LYS A 115 2.69 -19.06 -9.36
N HIS A 116 1.75 -18.12 -9.18
CA HIS A 116 2.11 -16.73 -8.99
C HIS A 116 2.79 -16.49 -7.63
N ALA A 117 2.42 -17.25 -6.59
CA ALA A 117 3.13 -17.21 -5.31
C ALA A 117 4.60 -17.64 -5.44
N ALA A 118 4.89 -18.73 -6.16
CA ALA A 118 6.26 -19.18 -6.40
C ALA A 118 7.07 -18.13 -7.16
N PHE A 119 6.49 -17.55 -8.23
CA PHE A 119 7.13 -16.47 -8.99
C PHE A 119 7.52 -15.28 -8.10
N CYS A 120 6.63 -14.85 -7.20
CA CYS A 120 6.95 -13.76 -6.27
C CYS A 120 8.14 -14.10 -5.36
N VAL A 121 8.23 -15.34 -4.86
CA VAL A 121 9.34 -15.79 -4.00
C VAL A 121 10.64 -15.90 -4.80
N GLU A 122 10.59 -16.34 -6.05
CA GLU A 122 11.74 -16.39 -6.97
C GLU A 122 12.30 -14.99 -7.24
N GLU A 123 11.44 -14.00 -7.51
CA GLU A 123 11.87 -12.61 -7.69
C GLU A 123 12.52 -12.03 -6.42
N MET A 124 11.98 -12.36 -5.24
CA MET A 124 12.62 -11.98 -3.96
C MET A 124 13.99 -12.65 -3.79
N MET A 125 14.15 -13.90 -4.23
CA MET A 125 15.43 -14.60 -4.19
C MET A 125 16.46 -13.96 -5.11
N LEU A 126 16.05 -13.54 -6.31
CA LEU A 126 16.94 -12.79 -7.21
C LEU A 126 17.41 -11.48 -6.58
N ALA A 127 16.53 -10.79 -5.85
CA ALA A 127 16.87 -9.57 -5.11
C ALA A 127 17.74 -9.82 -3.87
N SER A 128 17.69 -11.01 -3.26
CA SER A 128 18.48 -11.37 -2.08
C SER A 128 18.91 -12.84 -2.08
N PRO A 129 19.92 -13.21 -2.90
CA PRO A 129 20.31 -14.61 -3.12
C PRO A 129 20.87 -15.33 -1.88
N HIS A 130 21.31 -14.57 -0.87
CA HIS A 130 21.87 -15.14 0.36
C HIS A 130 20.82 -15.46 1.42
N ASN A 131 19.53 -15.15 1.17
CA ASN A 131 18.48 -15.36 2.16
C ASN A 131 17.93 -16.80 2.10
N HIS A 132 18.48 -17.68 2.94
CA HIS A 132 18.07 -19.08 3.03
C HIS A 132 16.58 -19.29 3.39
N LEU A 133 15.93 -18.31 4.03
CA LEU A 133 14.51 -18.39 4.37
C LEU A 133 13.63 -18.36 3.11
N LEU A 134 14.05 -17.65 2.06
CA LEU A 134 13.33 -17.62 0.80
C LEU A 134 13.39 -18.96 0.07
N HIS A 135 14.54 -19.65 0.14
CA HIS A 135 14.69 -21.00 -0.40
C HIS A 135 13.78 -22.01 0.32
N GLN A 136 13.68 -21.92 1.65
CA GLN A 136 12.76 -22.77 2.42
C GLN A 136 11.31 -22.50 2.01
N ARG A 137 10.94 -21.22 1.93
CA ARG A 137 9.58 -20.80 1.56
C ARG A 137 9.21 -21.24 0.15
N LEU A 138 10.13 -21.16 -0.82
CA LEU A 138 9.91 -21.66 -2.17
C LEU A 138 9.63 -23.18 -2.17
N ALA A 139 10.40 -23.95 -1.38
CA ALA A 139 10.17 -25.39 -1.23
C ALA A 139 8.80 -25.69 -0.62
N GLU A 140 8.35 -24.90 0.37
CA GLU A 140 7.01 -25.02 0.94
C GLU A 140 5.93 -24.78 -0.12
N VAL A 141 6.01 -23.68 -0.88
CA VAL A 141 5.05 -23.36 -1.96
C VAL A 141 4.96 -24.45 -3.02
N HIS A 142 6.09 -25.07 -3.39
CA HIS A 142 6.11 -26.18 -4.36
C HIS A 142 5.64 -27.53 -3.79
N CYS A 143 5.69 -27.74 -2.48
CA CYS A 143 5.24 -28.98 -1.85
C CYS A 143 3.73 -28.99 -1.54
N VAL A 144 3.10 -27.82 -1.32
CA VAL A 144 1.63 -27.74 -1.07
C VAL A 144 0.77 -28.44 -2.14
N PRO A 145 1.06 -28.36 -3.46
CA PRO A 145 0.28 -29.02 -4.52
C PRO A 145 0.24 -30.55 -4.45
N PHE A 146 1.10 -31.19 -3.65
CA PHE A 146 1.25 -32.66 -3.58
C PHE A 146 0.71 -33.28 -2.28
N GLN A 147 0.06 -32.51 -1.40
CA GLN A 147 -0.44 -32.99 -0.10
C GLN A 147 -1.95 -33.34 -0.06
N PHE A 148 -2.63 -33.41 -1.22
CA PHE A 148 -4.03 -33.85 -1.31
C PHE A 148 -4.20 -35.02 -2.27
#